data_AF-A0A2G5K3A9-F1
#
_entry.id   AF-A0A2G5K3A9-F1
#
_cell.length_a   1.000
_cell.length_b   1.000
_cell.length_c   1.000
_cell.angle_alpha   90.00
_cell.angle_beta   90.00
_cell.angle_gamma   90.00
#
_symmetry.space_group_name_H-M   'P 1'
#
loop_
_entity.id
_entity.type
_entity.pdbx_description
1 polymer ?
#
loop_
_entity_poly.entity_id
_entity_poly.type
_entity_poly.pdbx_seq_one_letter_code
_entity_poly.pdbx_strand_id
1 'polypeptide(L)'
;MAEYKNTLSERKHYHEHAEWIHDHLSKFFDDKLVSVFHEIPTLDLHLDVYFIKPENSTFNILLTCGMSTLKMNVEEQVENPTEVEFAEIMMLIPKEIEFEQVYSGKNKNDWIISILKQSAKFPHFYDTWIGIGHTLQAEMDMSPYSSETEFVGALVLPSVTFDKDFTEIHKNGRKVKNHR
;
A
#
# COMPACT_ATOMS: atom_id res chain seq x y z
N MET A 1 23.60 22.43 -10.45
CA MET A 1 22.40 21.75 -9.92
C MET A 1 22.40 20.38 -10.57
N ALA A 2 22.51 19.30 -9.80
CA ALA A 2 22.44 17.96 -10.38
C ALA A 2 21.02 17.76 -10.93
N GLU A 3 20.88 17.28 -12.17
CA GLU A 3 19.58 16.87 -12.70
C GLU A 3 19.04 15.75 -11.80
N TYR A 4 17.82 15.93 -11.30
CA TYR A 4 17.10 14.89 -10.59
C TYR A 4 16.84 13.74 -11.57
N LYS A 5 17.59 12.65 -11.44
CA LYS A 5 17.38 11.43 -12.22
C LYS A 5 16.38 10.56 -11.49
N ASN A 6 15.13 10.56 -11.93
CA ASN A 6 14.12 9.62 -11.45
C ASN A 6 14.50 8.20 -11.92
N THR A 7 15.10 7.41 -11.04
CA THR A 7 15.54 6.03 -11.31
C THR A 7 14.37 5.06 -11.51
N LEU A 8 13.17 5.40 -11.05
CA LEU A 8 11.97 4.57 -11.24
C LEU A 8 11.38 4.68 -12.65
N SER A 9 11.62 5.79 -13.34
CA SER A 9 11.13 6.00 -14.72
C SER A 9 11.70 5.02 -15.74
N GLU A 10 12.91 4.49 -15.51
CA GLU A 10 13.59 3.55 -16.41
C GLU A 10 13.10 2.10 -16.24
N ARG A 11 12.38 1.80 -15.15
CA ARG A 11 11.84 0.46 -14.85
C ARG A 11 10.59 0.20 -15.69
N LYS A 12 10.27 -1.07 -15.91
CA LYS A 12 8.98 -1.46 -16.52
C LYS A 12 7.84 -1.18 -15.55
N HIS A 13 6.89 -0.35 -15.98
CA HIS A 13 5.65 -0.07 -15.26
C HIS A 13 4.53 -1.02 -15.71
N TYR A 14 3.73 -1.47 -14.75
CA TYR A 14 2.59 -2.36 -14.92
C TYR A 14 1.30 -1.61 -14.55
N HIS A 15 1.01 -0.53 -15.28
CA HIS A 15 -0.12 0.36 -15.00
C HIS A 15 -1.48 -0.35 -14.99
N GLU A 16 -1.61 -1.47 -15.72
CA GLU A 16 -2.82 -2.28 -15.72
C GLU A 16 -3.14 -2.88 -14.33
N HIS A 17 -2.16 -2.97 -13.41
CA HIS A 17 -2.42 -3.45 -12.06
C HIS A 17 -3.38 -2.54 -11.29
N ALA A 18 -3.37 -1.23 -11.55
CA ALA A 18 -4.33 -0.31 -10.92
C ALA A 18 -5.79 -0.65 -11.29
N GLU A 19 -6.03 -0.98 -12.56
CA GLU A 19 -7.33 -1.48 -13.02
C GLU A 19 -7.66 -2.83 -12.38
N TRP A 20 -6.67 -3.71 -12.19
CA TRP A 20 -6.90 -5.00 -11.55
C TRP A 20 -7.29 -4.84 -10.08
N ILE A 21 -6.66 -3.92 -9.34
CA ILE A 21 -7.06 -3.60 -7.96
C ILE A 21 -8.49 -3.06 -7.94
N HIS A 22 -8.81 -2.12 -8.83
CA HIS A 22 -10.15 -1.55 -8.93
C HIS A 22 -11.21 -2.62 -9.21
N ASP A 23 -11.04 -3.40 -10.29
CA ASP A 23 -11.92 -4.51 -10.67
C ASP A 23 -12.06 -5.53 -9.55
N HIS A 24 -10.99 -5.76 -8.79
CA HIS A 24 -10.99 -6.68 -7.67
C HIS A 24 -11.85 -6.15 -6.54
N LEU A 25 -11.66 -4.90 -6.12
CA LEU A 25 -12.45 -4.28 -5.05
C LEU A 25 -13.95 -4.24 -5.37
N SER A 26 -14.33 -3.94 -6.61
CA SER A 26 -15.73 -3.91 -7.03
C SER A 26 -16.44 -5.28 -7.00
N LYS A 27 -15.70 -6.39 -6.87
CA LYS A 27 -16.30 -7.72 -6.62
C LYS A 27 -16.74 -7.90 -5.16
N PHE A 28 -16.11 -7.18 -4.24
CA PHE A 28 -16.31 -7.35 -2.79
C PHE A 28 -17.09 -6.20 -2.15
N PHE A 29 -17.02 -5.01 -2.72
CA PHE A 29 -17.62 -3.81 -2.15
C PHE A 29 -18.43 -3.05 -3.20
N ASP A 30 -19.53 -2.47 -2.75
CA ASP A 30 -20.30 -1.49 -3.53
C ASP A 30 -19.48 -0.20 -3.67
N ASP A 31 -19.39 0.36 -4.88
CA ASP A 31 -18.60 1.56 -5.18
C ASP A 31 -18.97 2.74 -4.26
N LYS A 32 -20.21 2.81 -3.75
CA LYS A 32 -20.63 3.86 -2.81
C LYS A 32 -19.88 3.81 -1.46
N LEU A 33 -19.30 2.67 -1.12
CA LEU A 33 -18.55 2.43 0.13
C LEU A 33 -17.05 2.67 -0.07
N VAL A 34 -16.63 3.02 -1.28
CA VAL A 34 -15.23 3.14 -1.67
C VAL A 34 -14.93 4.59 -2.03
N SER A 35 -13.86 5.12 -1.46
CA SER A 35 -13.30 6.44 -1.79
C SER A 35 -11.79 6.31 -2.01
N VAL A 36 -11.17 7.28 -2.67
CA VAL A 36 -9.74 7.21 -3.02
C VAL A 36 -9.03 8.48 -2.59
N PHE A 37 -7.96 8.32 -1.81
CA PHE A 37 -7.00 9.37 -1.54
C PHE A 37 -5.94 9.39 -2.62
N HIS A 38 -6.15 10.25 -3.62
CA HIS A 38 -5.19 10.39 -4.70
C HIS A 38 -3.87 10.98 -4.21
N GLU A 39 -2.75 10.50 -4.73
CA GLU A 39 -1.49 11.22 -4.55
C GLU A 39 -1.49 12.53 -5.31
N ILE A 40 -0.84 13.56 -4.74
CA ILE A 40 -0.33 14.65 -5.57
C ILE A 40 0.66 14.01 -6.54
N PRO A 41 0.53 14.22 -7.86
CA PRO A 41 1.41 13.58 -8.84
C PRO A 41 2.88 13.86 -8.50
N THR A 42 3.59 12.80 -8.09
CA THR A 42 5.05 12.83 -7.96
C THR A 42 5.64 12.31 -9.26
N LEU A 43 6.88 12.69 -9.55
CA LEU A 43 7.55 12.26 -10.79
C LEU A 43 7.82 10.74 -10.80
N ASP A 44 7.79 10.07 -9.63
CA ASP A 44 8.46 8.77 -9.45
C ASP A 44 7.51 7.57 -9.40
N LEU A 45 6.50 7.59 -8.53
CA LEU A 45 5.52 6.49 -8.39
C LEU A 45 4.18 7.08 -7.92
N HIS A 46 3.16 6.95 -8.75
CA HIS A 46 1.78 7.32 -8.41
C HIS A 46 1.18 6.30 -7.46
N LEU A 47 0.85 6.72 -6.24
CA LEU A 47 0.34 5.85 -5.20
C LEU A 47 -0.94 6.39 -4.55
N ASP A 48 -2.05 5.77 -4.94
CA ASP A 48 -3.35 6.04 -4.36
C ASP A 48 -3.62 5.12 -3.16
N VAL A 49 -4.53 5.55 -2.29
CA VAL A 49 -5.02 4.73 -1.17
C VAL A 49 -6.53 4.67 -1.23
N TYR A 50 -7.07 3.48 -1.46
CA TYR A 50 -8.48 3.18 -1.34
C TYR A 50 -8.88 3.21 0.14
N PHE A 51 -9.95 3.91 0.44
CA PHE A 51 -10.62 3.92 1.73
C PHE A 51 -12.01 3.31 1.59
N ILE A 52 -12.17 2.14 2.19
CA ILE A 52 -13.36 1.30 2.06
C ILE A 52 -14.05 1.28 3.42
N LYS A 53 -15.35 1.57 3.43
CA LYS A 53 -16.20 1.57 4.62
C LYS A 53 -17.26 0.45 4.55
N PRO A 54 -16.91 -0.83 4.77
CA PRO A 54 -17.90 -1.91 4.70
C PRO A 54 -18.98 -1.76 5.77
N GLU A 55 -20.27 -1.86 5.42
CA GLU A 55 -21.37 -1.66 6.39
C GLU A 55 -21.37 -2.72 7.50
N ASN A 56 -21.07 -3.98 7.16
CA ASN A 56 -21.16 -5.13 8.07
C ASN A 56 -19.80 -5.51 8.70
N SER A 57 -18.98 -4.52 9.05
CA SER A 57 -17.66 -4.72 9.67
C SER A 57 -17.45 -3.79 10.86
N THR A 58 -16.62 -4.21 11.83
CA THR A 58 -16.17 -3.38 12.94
C THR A 58 -14.94 -2.53 12.60
N PHE A 59 -14.48 -2.54 11.36
CA PHE A 59 -13.32 -1.79 10.89
C PHE A 59 -13.56 -1.19 9.50
N ASN A 60 -12.81 -0.14 9.16
CA ASN A 60 -12.62 0.31 7.78
C ASN A 60 -11.31 -0.25 7.23
N ILE A 61 -11.17 -0.22 5.90
CA ILE A 61 -9.99 -0.74 5.21
C ILE A 61 -9.33 0.42 4.47
N LEU A 62 -8.03 0.57 4.66
CA LEU A 62 -7.17 1.31 3.74
C LEU A 62 -6.39 0.29 2.90
N LEU A 63 -6.28 0.49 1.60
CA LEU A 63 -5.52 -0.39 0.69
C LEU A 63 -4.78 0.47 -0.33
N THR A 64 -3.48 0.22 -0.50
CA THR A 64 -2.70 0.91 -1.53
C THR A 64 -3.09 0.46 -2.94
N CYS A 65 -2.94 1.37 -3.89
CA CYS A 65 -3.01 1.08 -5.31
C CYS A 65 -1.91 1.86 -6.01
N GLY A 66 -0.88 1.15 -6.44
CA GLY A 66 0.27 1.74 -7.11
C GLY A 66 1.58 1.06 -6.75
N MET A 67 1.68 0.42 -5.58
CA MET A 67 2.86 -0.33 -5.15
C MET A 67 3.21 -1.43 -6.17
N SER A 68 2.18 -2.15 -6.63
CA SER A 68 2.35 -3.21 -7.62
C SER A 68 2.63 -2.71 -9.03
N THR A 69 2.65 -1.40 -9.30
CA THR A 69 3.01 -0.84 -10.62
C THR A 69 4.44 -1.16 -10.99
N LEU A 70 5.32 -1.36 -10.00
CA LEU A 70 6.70 -1.78 -10.21
C LEU A 70 6.94 -3.13 -9.54
N LYS A 71 7.72 -3.98 -10.20
CA LYS A 71 8.20 -5.22 -9.59
C LYS A 71 9.17 -4.89 -8.45
N MET A 72 8.99 -5.42 -7.24
CA MET A 72 9.95 -5.30 -6.14
C MET A 72 11.24 -6.10 -6.43
N ASN A 73 12.35 -5.71 -5.78
CA ASN A 73 13.62 -6.44 -5.90
C ASN A 73 13.68 -7.56 -4.85
N VAL A 74 13.17 -8.73 -5.21
CA VAL A 74 13.11 -9.91 -4.35
C VAL A 74 14.42 -10.67 -4.41
N GLU A 75 14.96 -11.04 -3.25
CA GLU A 75 16.18 -11.83 -3.16
C GLU A 75 16.02 -13.23 -3.76
N GLU A 76 17.05 -13.75 -4.44
CA GLU A 76 17.03 -15.06 -5.10
C GLU A 76 16.77 -16.23 -4.15
N GLN A 77 17.05 -16.05 -2.85
CA GLN A 77 16.88 -17.07 -1.82
C GLN A 77 15.44 -17.21 -1.35
N VAL A 78 14.56 -16.27 -1.70
CA VAL A 78 13.13 -16.34 -1.36
C VAL A 78 12.47 -17.46 -2.13
N GLU A 79 11.71 -18.30 -1.44
CA GLU A 79 10.94 -19.36 -2.07
C GLU A 79 9.86 -18.77 -2.99
N ASN A 80 9.86 -19.19 -4.27
CA ASN A 80 8.94 -18.71 -5.30
C ASN A 80 8.94 -17.16 -5.44
N PRO A 81 10.06 -16.53 -5.83
CA PRO A 81 10.20 -15.08 -5.82
C PRO A 81 9.19 -14.37 -6.75
N THR A 82 8.76 -15.04 -7.82
CA THR A 82 7.72 -14.54 -8.74
C THR A 82 6.35 -14.42 -8.08
N GLU A 83 6.10 -15.08 -6.94
CA GLU A 83 4.86 -14.97 -6.18
C GLU A 83 4.82 -13.81 -5.19
N VAL A 84 5.94 -13.13 -4.98
CA VAL A 84 6.07 -12.02 -4.01
C VAL A 84 6.63 -10.75 -4.63
N GLU A 85 6.82 -10.74 -5.95
CA GLU A 85 7.41 -9.61 -6.66
C GLU A 85 6.47 -8.42 -6.87
N PHE A 86 5.16 -8.63 -6.66
CA PHE A 86 4.13 -7.58 -6.65
C PHE A 86 3.26 -7.69 -5.41
N ALA A 87 3.05 -6.55 -4.74
CA ALA A 87 2.18 -6.46 -3.60
C ALA A 87 1.48 -5.10 -3.55
N GLU A 88 0.39 -5.07 -2.79
CA GLU A 88 -0.18 -3.88 -2.17
C GLU A 88 -0.22 -4.12 -0.65
N ILE A 89 -0.31 -3.04 0.13
CA ILE A 89 -0.44 -3.11 1.59
C ILE A 89 -1.80 -2.55 1.99
N MET A 90 -2.46 -3.23 2.91
CA MET A 90 -3.72 -2.83 3.51
C MET A 90 -3.61 -2.67 5.02
N MET A 91 -4.46 -1.83 5.58
CA MET A 91 -4.58 -1.63 7.01
C MET A 91 -6.05 -1.65 7.42
N LEU A 92 -6.33 -2.34 8.53
CA LEU A 92 -7.65 -2.31 9.15
C LEU A 92 -7.64 -1.28 10.27
N ILE A 93 -8.54 -0.32 10.18
CA ILE A 93 -8.61 0.80 11.13
C ILE A 93 -9.97 0.79 11.85
N PRO A 94 -10.04 1.25 13.10
CA PRO A 94 -11.31 1.44 13.81
C PRO A 94 -12.30 2.29 12.99
N LYS A 95 -13.59 2.00 13.15
CA LYS A 95 -14.67 2.66 12.40
C LYS A 95 -14.76 4.16 12.65
N GLU A 96 -14.32 4.59 13.81
CA GLU A 96 -14.38 5.96 14.32
C GLU A 96 -13.25 6.84 13.76
N ILE A 97 -12.25 6.25 13.10
CA ILE A 97 -11.20 7.01 12.42
C ILE A 97 -11.77 7.61 11.14
N GLU A 98 -11.84 8.94 11.15
CA GLU A 98 -12.25 9.75 10.00
C GLU A 98 -11.06 10.52 9.44
N PHE A 99 -11.09 10.75 8.14
CA PHE A 99 -10.11 11.55 7.42
C PHE A 99 -10.82 12.74 6.80
N GLU A 100 -10.06 13.80 6.55
CA GLU A 100 -10.52 14.88 5.70
C GLU A 100 -10.70 14.36 4.26
N GLN A 101 -11.55 15.04 3.47
CA GLN A 101 -11.84 14.63 2.10
C GLN A 101 -10.59 14.56 1.21
N VAL A 102 -9.58 15.38 1.51
CA VAL A 102 -8.30 15.44 0.79
C VAL A 102 -7.16 15.17 1.76
N TYR A 103 -6.34 14.18 1.43
CA TYR A 103 -5.10 13.90 2.13
C TYR A 103 -4.10 15.04 1.94
N SER A 104 -3.64 15.63 3.05
CA SER A 104 -2.67 16.74 3.02
C SER A 104 -1.33 16.38 3.68
N GLY A 105 -1.28 15.26 4.41
CA GLY A 105 -0.17 14.87 5.26
C GLY A 105 -0.09 15.65 6.57
N LYS A 106 -1.09 16.51 6.87
CA LYS A 106 -1.06 17.44 8.02
C LYS A 106 -2.28 17.30 8.93
N ASN A 107 -3.33 16.62 8.48
CA ASN A 107 -4.51 16.42 9.32
C ASN A 107 -4.22 15.38 10.41
N LYS A 108 -5.02 15.41 11.49
CA LYS A 108 -4.82 14.58 12.68
C LYS A 108 -4.53 13.10 12.38
N ASN A 109 -5.28 12.49 11.46
CA ASN A 109 -5.17 11.06 11.16
C ASN A 109 -4.34 10.77 9.90
N ASP A 110 -3.85 11.78 9.19
CA ASP A 110 -3.12 11.60 7.92
C ASP A 110 -1.88 10.71 8.10
N TRP A 111 -1.29 10.65 9.29
CA TRP A 111 -0.15 9.77 9.59
C TRP A 111 -0.44 8.29 9.30
N ILE A 112 -1.70 7.84 9.42
CA ILE A 112 -2.10 6.47 9.12
C ILE A 112 -1.96 6.18 7.63
N ILE A 113 -2.38 7.13 6.78
CA ILE A 113 -2.21 7.06 5.33
C ILE A 113 -0.72 7.17 4.97
N SER A 114 0.03 8.01 5.69
CA SER A 114 1.49 8.14 5.51
C SER A 114 2.22 6.81 5.74
N ILE A 115 1.83 6.00 6.74
CA ILE A 115 2.41 4.66 6.96
C ILE A 115 2.31 3.83 5.68
N LEU A 116 1.11 3.73 5.11
CA LEU A 116 0.87 2.96 3.89
C LEU A 116 1.67 3.51 2.72
N LYS A 117 1.67 4.84 2.53
CA LYS A 117 2.38 5.48 1.42
C LYS A 117 3.89 5.28 1.50
N GLN A 118 4.48 5.44 2.68
CA GLN A 118 5.90 5.20 2.91
C GLN A 118 6.24 3.72 2.72
N SER A 119 5.44 2.82 3.29
CA SER A 119 5.66 1.37 3.19
C SER A 119 5.62 0.87 1.75
N ALA A 120 4.63 1.30 0.97
CA ALA A 120 4.52 0.93 -0.44
C ALA A 120 5.65 1.48 -1.31
N LYS A 121 6.20 2.66 -0.97
CA LYS A 121 7.30 3.28 -1.71
C LYS A 121 8.67 2.70 -1.37
N PHE A 122 8.84 2.26 -0.12
CA PHE A 122 10.09 1.74 0.42
C PHE A 122 10.82 0.72 -0.49
N PRO A 123 10.19 -0.37 -0.97
CA PRO A 123 10.90 -1.38 -1.77
C PRO A 123 11.43 -0.82 -3.10
N HIS A 124 10.81 0.24 -3.62
CA HIS A 124 11.23 0.82 -4.90
C HIS A 124 12.38 1.82 -4.71
N PHE A 125 12.36 2.63 -3.66
CA PHE A 125 13.42 3.62 -3.38
C PHE A 125 14.69 2.99 -2.80
N TYR A 126 14.56 1.88 -2.07
CA TYR A 126 15.69 1.17 -1.45
C TYR A 126 16.11 -0.08 -2.22
N ASP A 127 15.56 -0.30 -3.41
CA ASP A 127 15.84 -1.44 -4.29
C ASP A 127 15.77 -2.80 -3.54
N THR A 128 14.65 -3.01 -2.85
CA THR A 128 14.40 -4.16 -1.98
C THR A 128 12.95 -4.67 -2.16
N TRP A 129 12.46 -5.49 -1.24
CA TRP A 129 11.11 -6.04 -1.25
C TRP A 129 10.52 -6.06 0.16
N ILE A 130 9.18 -6.08 0.23
CA ILE A 130 8.44 -6.20 1.48
C ILE A 130 7.57 -7.45 1.42
N GLY A 131 7.59 -8.23 2.49
CA GLY A 131 6.74 -9.39 2.65
C GLY A 131 6.37 -9.64 4.11
N ILE A 132 5.64 -10.73 4.34
CA ILE A 132 5.19 -11.14 5.68
C ILE A 132 6.39 -11.31 6.61
N GLY A 133 6.30 -10.72 7.81
CA GLY A 133 7.33 -10.75 8.84
C GLY A 133 8.31 -9.58 8.79
N HIS A 134 8.32 -8.78 7.71
CA HIS A 134 9.15 -7.57 7.66
C HIS A 134 8.59 -6.47 8.54
N THR A 135 9.48 -5.72 9.17
CA THR A 135 9.17 -4.52 9.95
C THR A 135 9.68 -3.27 9.25
N LEU A 136 8.92 -2.18 9.32
CA LEU A 136 9.27 -0.88 8.76
C LEU A 136 9.26 0.13 9.90
N GLN A 137 10.37 0.83 10.10
CA GLN A 137 10.43 1.91 11.08
C GLN A 137 9.83 3.20 10.49
N ALA A 138 9.28 4.05 11.36
CA ALA A 138 8.72 5.34 10.98
C ALA A 138 9.83 6.30 10.52
N GLU A 139 10.79 6.55 11.40
CA GLU A 139 11.91 7.45 11.18
C GLU A 139 13.23 6.77 11.55
N MET A 140 14.35 7.34 11.10
CA MET A 140 15.68 6.79 11.38
C MET A 140 16.02 6.73 12.87
N ASP A 141 15.52 7.68 13.65
CA ASP A 141 15.73 7.82 15.08
C ASP A 141 14.63 7.15 15.93
N MET A 142 13.73 6.38 15.31
CA MET A 142 12.55 5.77 15.95
C MET A 142 11.59 6.81 16.56
N SER A 143 11.56 8.04 16.03
CA SER A 143 10.50 8.99 16.35
C SER A 143 9.12 8.47 15.89
N PRO A 144 8.03 8.82 16.59
CA PRO A 144 6.69 8.44 16.18
C PRO A 144 6.27 9.02 14.83
N TYR A 145 5.31 8.37 14.15
CA TYR A 145 4.78 8.84 12.86
C TYR A 145 4.15 10.23 12.89
N SER A 146 3.65 10.67 14.06
CA SER A 146 3.15 12.03 14.28
C SER A 146 3.05 12.34 15.77
N SER A 147 2.75 13.59 16.11
CA SER A 147 2.43 13.99 17.49
C SER A 147 1.15 13.38 18.05
N GLU A 148 0.33 12.72 17.21
CA GLU A 148 -0.95 12.11 17.59
C GLU A 148 -0.83 10.63 17.97
N THR A 149 0.37 10.05 17.92
CA THR A 149 0.59 8.62 18.17
C THR A 149 1.97 8.34 18.78
N GLU A 150 2.11 7.21 19.47
CA GLU A 150 3.39 6.68 19.95
C GLU A 150 3.91 5.54 19.04
N PHE A 151 3.22 5.23 17.94
CA PHE A 151 3.70 4.22 17.00
C PHE A 151 4.93 4.72 16.23
N VAL A 152 5.99 3.90 16.26
CA VAL A 152 7.31 4.18 15.66
C VAL A 152 7.66 3.21 14.53
N GLY A 153 6.74 2.33 14.15
CA GLY A 153 6.95 1.37 13.08
C GLY A 153 5.71 0.52 12.79
N ALA A 154 5.80 -0.29 11.74
CA ALA A 154 4.80 -1.22 11.26
C ALA A 154 5.40 -2.62 11.10
N LEU A 155 4.57 -3.65 11.25
CA LEU A 155 4.91 -5.05 10.99
C LEU A 155 3.95 -5.58 9.93
N VAL A 156 4.50 -6.18 8.88
CA VAL A 156 3.72 -6.79 7.81
C VAL A 156 3.32 -8.20 8.23
N LEU A 157 2.03 -8.47 8.25
CA LEU A 157 1.41 -9.69 8.74
C LEU A 157 0.61 -10.39 7.64
N PRO A 158 0.41 -11.71 7.77
CA PRO A 158 -0.61 -12.36 6.96
C PRO A 158 -1.98 -11.78 7.33
N SER A 159 -2.85 -11.67 6.34
CA SER A 159 -4.26 -11.42 6.62
C SER A 159 -4.86 -12.66 7.28
N VAL A 160 -5.45 -12.47 8.47
CA VAL A 160 -6.31 -13.47 9.13
C VAL A 160 -7.79 -13.12 9.01
N THR A 161 -8.08 -11.93 8.48
CA THR A 161 -9.44 -11.37 8.36
C THR A 161 -10.04 -11.68 6.99
N PHE A 162 -9.19 -11.73 5.96
CA PHE A 162 -9.58 -11.96 4.58
C PHE A 162 -8.91 -13.23 4.07
N ASP A 163 -9.65 -14.00 3.28
CA ASP A 163 -9.15 -15.19 2.62
C ASP A 163 -8.31 -14.85 1.36
N LYS A 164 -7.91 -15.89 0.64
CA LYS A 164 -7.11 -15.76 -0.59
C LYS A 164 -7.90 -15.13 -1.73
N ASP A 165 -9.22 -15.27 -1.76
CA ASP A 165 -10.05 -14.70 -2.82
C ASP A 165 -9.99 -13.17 -2.77
N PHE A 166 -9.87 -12.57 -1.57
CA PHE A 166 -9.63 -11.14 -1.44
C PHE A 166 -8.15 -10.74 -1.42
N THR A 167 -7.27 -11.57 -0.85
CA THR A 167 -5.86 -11.18 -0.65
C THR A 167 -4.96 -11.46 -1.84
N GLU A 168 -5.44 -12.16 -2.87
CA GLU A 168 -4.67 -12.47 -4.06
C GLU A 168 -5.43 -12.13 -5.35
N ILE A 169 -4.74 -11.45 -6.27
CA ILE A 169 -5.22 -11.19 -7.63
C ILE A 169 -4.34 -11.97 -8.59
N HIS A 170 -4.96 -12.83 -9.39
CA HIS A 170 -4.29 -13.65 -10.41
C HIS A 170 -4.81 -13.27 -11.79
N LYS A 171 -3.96 -12.65 -12.62
CA LYS A 171 -4.34 -12.21 -13.98
C LYS A 171 -3.12 -12.20 -14.89
N ASN A 172 -3.28 -12.66 -16.13
CA ASN A 172 -2.22 -12.70 -17.15
C ASN A 172 -0.90 -13.34 -16.66
N GLY A 173 -1.00 -14.44 -15.89
CA GLY A 173 0.17 -15.16 -15.35
C GLY A 173 0.93 -14.43 -14.23
N ARG A 174 0.39 -13.33 -13.71
CA ARG A 174 0.95 -12.55 -12.60
C ARG A 174 0.06 -12.63 -11.37
N LYS A 175 0.69 -12.48 -10.21
CA LYS A 175 0.06 -12.49 -8.90
C LYS A 175 0.36 -11.17 -8.19
N VAL A 176 -0.68 -10.49 -7.71
CA VAL A 176 -0.55 -9.34 -6.78
C VAL A 176 -1.13 -9.75 -5.43
N LYS A 177 -0.36 -9.58 -4.35
CA LYS A 177 -0.78 -9.92 -2.98
C LYS A 177 -1.14 -8.67 -2.19
N ASN A 178 -2.25 -8.70 -1.46
CA ASN A 178 -2.60 -7.68 -0.48
C ASN A 178 -2.11 -8.12 0.90
N HIS A 179 -1.04 -7.49 1.40
CA HIS A 179 -0.47 -7.75 2.72
C HIS A 179 -1.10 -6.85 3.79
N ARG A 180 -1.25 -7.34 5.03
CA ARG A 180 -1.82 -6.55 6.14
C ARG A 180 -0.75 -5.98 7.05
#